data_AF-A0A520JDI5-F1
#
_entry.id   AF-A0A520JDI5-F1
#
_cell.length_a   1.000
_cell.length_b   1.000
_cell.length_c   1.000
_cell.angle_alpha   90.00
_cell.angle_beta   90.00
_cell.angle_gamma   90.00
#
_symmetry.space_group_name_H-M   'P 1'
#
loop_
_entity.id
_entity.type
_entity.pdbx_description
1 polymer ?
#
loop_
_entity_poly.entity_id
_entity_poly.type
_entity_poly.pdbx_seq_one_letter_code
_entity_poly.pdbx_strand_id
1 'polypeptide(L)'
;VMQNRYWDLLVDDTKFSVGLSFNQVPSKLVIPYSAITGFHDPAVNFELRFQAAEGPEGPEPHEEAENDGPTATPIEDGSNVVAVDFKRKK
;
A
#
# COMPACT_ATOMS: atom_id res chain seq x y z
N VAL A 1 2.19 11.69 -1.51
CA VAL A 1 1.62 11.31 -2.83
C VAL A 1 2.77 11.01 -3.77
N MET A 2 2.87 9.77 -4.25
CA MET A 2 3.85 9.36 -5.25
C MET A 2 3.14 9.26 -6.61
N GLN A 3 3.24 10.30 -7.43
CA GLN A 3 2.63 10.34 -8.75
C GLN A 3 3.56 11.01 -9.75
N ASN A 4 3.69 10.43 -10.95
CA ASN A 4 4.36 10.95 -12.14
C ASN A 4 5.88 11.24 -12.05
N ARG A 5 6.44 11.45 -10.86
CA ARG A 5 7.85 11.82 -10.64
C ARG A 5 8.43 11.15 -9.39
N TYR A 6 8.89 9.93 -9.58
CA TYR A 6 9.73 9.20 -8.63
C TYR A 6 10.77 8.41 -9.43
N TRP A 7 11.86 8.03 -8.77
CA TRP A 7 12.91 7.20 -9.36
C TRP A 7 13.59 6.38 -8.27
N ASP A 8 14.44 5.43 -8.66
CA ASP A 8 15.21 4.57 -7.76
C ASP A 8 14.36 3.95 -6.63
N LEU A 9 13.16 3.47 -6.98
CA LEU A 9 12.34 2.70 -6.05
C LEU A 9 13.02 1.35 -5.80
N LEU A 10 13.46 1.14 -4.57
CA LEU A 10 14.01 -0.13 -4.09
C LEU A 10 13.13 -0.63 -2.96
N VAL A 11 12.80 -1.91 -2.99
CA VAL A 11 11.89 -2.55 -2.04
C VAL A 11 12.63 -3.71 -1.38
N ASP A 12 12.67 -3.69 -0.06
CA ASP A 12 13.26 -4.72 0.78
C ASP A 12 12.16 -5.31 1.69
N ASP A 13 12.45 -6.39 2.41
CA ASP A 13 11.48 -7.09 3.26
C ASP A 13 10.89 -6.24 4.40
N THR A 14 11.55 -5.14 4.79
CA THR A 14 11.17 -4.33 5.97
C THR A 14 10.92 -2.85 5.65
N LYS A 15 11.25 -2.42 4.44
CA LYS A 15 11.26 -1.01 4.05
C LYS A 15 11.31 -0.87 2.54
N PHE A 16 11.03 0.32 2.07
CA PHE A 16 11.37 0.73 0.72
C PHE A 16 12.16 2.04 0.74
N SER A 17 12.90 2.30 -0.33
CA SER A 17 13.53 3.60 -0.56
C SER A 17 13.14 4.14 -1.92
N VAL A 18 13.04 5.47 -2.02
CA VAL A 18 12.63 6.12 -3.26
C VAL A 18 13.26 7.51 -3.39
N GLY A 19 13.63 7.88 -4.61
CA GLY A 19 14.00 9.24 -4.97
C GLY A 19 12.76 10.09 -5.29
N LEU A 20 12.62 11.23 -4.61
CA LEU A 20 11.62 12.26 -4.87
C LEU A 20 12.29 13.62 -5.02
N SER A 21 11.54 14.62 -5.48
CA SER A 21 11.99 16.00 -5.51
C SER A 21 11.11 16.87 -4.61
N PHE A 22 11.76 17.64 -3.73
CA PHE A 22 11.12 18.63 -2.86
C PHE A 22 11.60 20.02 -3.25
N ASN A 23 10.71 20.88 -3.71
CA ASN A 23 11.07 22.20 -4.22
C ASN A 23 12.25 22.16 -5.23
N GLN A 24 12.18 21.22 -6.18
CA GLN A 24 13.21 20.96 -7.21
C GLN A 24 14.54 20.39 -6.67
N VAL A 25 14.65 20.12 -5.37
CA VAL A 25 15.82 19.46 -4.77
C VAL A 25 15.58 17.96 -4.74
N PRO A 26 16.40 17.12 -5.40
CA PRO A 26 16.29 15.68 -5.32
C PRO A 26 16.64 15.20 -3.89
N SER A 27 15.88 14.24 -3.39
CA SER A 27 16.06 13.66 -2.06
C SER A 27 15.70 12.18 -2.08
N LYS A 28 16.52 11.36 -1.43
CA LYS A 28 16.24 9.93 -1.24
C LYS A 28 15.58 9.73 0.12
N LEU A 29 14.41 9.11 0.11
CA LEU A 29 13.68 8.71 1.30
C LEU A 29 13.89 7.22 1.54
N VAL A 30 13.99 6.84 2.81
CA VAL A 30 13.97 5.45 3.27
C VAL A 30 12.80 5.34 4.23
N ILE A 31 11.84 4.49 3.91
CA ILE A 31 10.54 4.41 4.59
C ILE A 31 10.36 2.97 5.07
N PRO A 32 10.51 2.70 6.38
CA PRO A 32 10.12 1.42 6.97
C PRO A 32 8.63 1.18 6.80
N TYR A 33 8.20 -0.07 6.62
CA TYR A 33 6.78 -0.39 6.52
C TYR A 33 6.00 -0.04 7.79
N SER A 34 6.64 -0.16 8.95
CA SER A 34 6.06 0.25 10.24
C SER A 34 5.76 1.75 10.35
N ALA A 35 6.35 2.59 9.48
CA ALA A 35 6.10 4.02 9.43
C ALA A 35 4.90 4.40 8.53
N ILE A 36 4.31 3.43 7.81
CA ILE A 36 3.15 3.67 6.95
C ILE A 36 1.91 3.75 7.84
N THR A 37 1.21 4.88 7.81
CA THR A 37 -0.05 5.10 8.55
C THR A 37 -1.29 5.01 7.66
N GLY A 38 -1.11 5.07 6.34
CA GLY A 38 -2.20 4.92 5.39
C GLY A 38 -1.71 4.73 3.96
N PHE A 39 -2.55 4.08 3.17
CA PHE A 39 -2.37 3.86 1.75
C PHE A 39 -3.66 4.28 1.03
N HIS A 40 -3.53 4.96 -0.10
CA HIS A 40 -4.68 5.42 -0.88
C HIS A 40 -4.37 5.30 -2.37
N ASP A 41 -5.23 4.59 -3.08
CA ASP A 41 -5.20 4.44 -4.53
C ASP A 41 -6.45 5.08 -5.17
N PRO A 42 -6.32 6.26 -5.80
CA PRO A 42 -7.43 6.95 -6.45
C PRO A 42 -8.00 6.24 -7.67
N ALA A 43 -7.24 5.37 -8.35
CA ALA A 43 -7.66 4.76 -9.61
C ALA A 43 -8.84 3.81 -9.42
N VAL A 44 -8.91 3.19 -8.24
CA VAL A 44 -9.96 2.22 -7.86
C VAL A 44 -10.70 2.64 -6.59
N ASN A 45 -10.49 3.87 -6.11
CA ASN A 45 -11.06 4.42 -4.88
C ASN A 45 -10.84 3.49 -3.66
N PHE A 46 -9.60 3.03 -3.48
CA PHE A 46 -9.21 2.09 -2.43
C PHE A 46 -8.38 2.81 -1.36
N GLU A 47 -8.62 2.49 -0.09
CA GLU A 47 -7.84 3.03 1.03
C GLU A 47 -7.59 1.97 2.12
N LEU A 48 -6.41 2.05 2.73
CA LEU A 48 -6.04 1.33 3.95
C LEU A 48 -5.55 2.34 4.98
N ARG A 49 -5.84 2.07 6.25
CA ARG A 49 -5.32 2.85 7.39
C ARG A 49 -4.68 1.89 8.38
N PHE A 50 -3.47 2.23 8.78
CA PHE A 50 -2.69 1.44 9.72
C PHE A 50 -2.55 2.21 11.02
N GLN A 51 -2.67 1.53 12.15
CA GLN A 51 -2.32 2.11 13.44
C GLN A 51 -0.81 1.94 13.58
N ALA A 52 -0.08 3.06 13.74
CA ALA A 52 1.33 2.98 14.07
C ALA A 52 1.44 2.27 15.43
N ALA A 53 2.08 1.10 15.46
CA ALA A 53 2.32 0.37 16.69
C ALA A 53 3.34 1.14 17.54
N GLU A 54 2.86 2.06 18.38
CA GLU A 54 3.68 2.81 19.36
C GLU A 54 3.86 2.02 20.69
N GLY A 55 3.43 0.76 20.75
CA GLY A 55 3.55 -0.11 21.92
C GLY A 55 4.82 -0.98 21.94
N PRO A 56 5.31 -1.40 23.12
CA PRO A 56 6.49 -2.25 23.26
C PRO A 56 6.34 -3.67 22.67
N GLU A 57 5.13 -4.06 22.27
CA GLU A 57 4.80 -5.42 21.79
C GLU A 57 4.94 -5.60 20.27
N GLY A 58 5.33 -4.56 19.52
CA GLY A 58 5.45 -4.66 18.06
C GLY A 58 4.08 -4.79 17.36
N PRO A 59 4.05 -4.95 16.02
CA PRO A 59 2.80 -5.13 15.30
C PRO A 59 2.16 -6.47 15.67
N GLU A 60 0.87 -6.44 16.00
CA GLU A 60 0.05 -7.66 16.16
C GLU A 60 0.17 -8.53 14.91
N PRO A 61 0.20 -9.87 15.05
CA PRO A 61 0.20 -10.78 13.92
C PRO A 61 -1.04 -10.53 13.06
N HIS A 62 -0.81 -10.15 11.81
CA HIS A 62 -1.85 -9.98 10.81
C HIS A 62 -2.10 -11.31 10.11
N GLU A 63 -3.35 -11.54 9.70
CA GLU A 63 -3.71 -12.68 8.88
C GLU A 63 -2.94 -12.63 7.55
N GLU A 64 -2.58 -13.80 7.02
CA GLU A 64 -1.92 -13.89 5.72
C GLU A 64 -2.79 -13.24 4.64
N ALA A 65 -2.16 -12.55 3.69
CA ALA A 65 -2.86 -11.91 2.60
C ALA A 65 -3.52 -12.97 1.69
N GLU A 66 -4.80 -13.25 1.91
CA GLU A 66 -5.58 -14.20 1.09
C GLU A 66 -5.85 -13.69 -0.34
N ASN A 67 -5.41 -12.48 -0.69
CA ASN A 67 -5.55 -11.91 -2.03
C ASN A 67 -4.49 -12.41 -3.02
N ASP A 68 -3.41 -13.05 -2.53
CA ASP A 68 -2.38 -13.69 -3.36
C ASP A 68 -2.87 -15.04 -3.91
N GLY A 69 -4.04 -15.02 -4.56
CA GLY A 69 -4.57 -16.17 -5.29
C GLY A 69 -3.56 -16.74 -6.29
N PRO A 70 -3.78 -17.97 -6.78
CA PRO A 70 -2.78 -18.69 -7.58
C PRO A 70 -2.31 -17.83 -8.76
N THR A 71 -0.99 -17.83 -8.98
CA THR A 71 -0.29 -17.12 -10.08
C THR A 71 -1.16 -17.05 -11.33
N ALA A 72 -1.47 -15.82 -11.75
CA ALA A 72 -2.33 -15.51 -12.88
C ALA A 72 -2.02 -16.39 -14.10
N THR A 73 -2.97 -17.25 -14.49
CA THR A 73 -3.18 -17.53 -15.92
C THR A 73 -3.49 -16.20 -16.61
N PRO A 74 -3.00 -15.93 -17.84
CA PRO A 74 -3.17 -14.62 -18.46
C PRO A 74 -4.67 -14.32 -18.60
N ILE A 75 -5.16 -13.42 -17.76
CA ILE A 75 -6.56 -12.97 -17.76
C ILE A 75 -6.63 -11.87 -18.81
N GLU A 76 -7.34 -12.14 -19.89
CA GLU A 76 -7.82 -11.12 -20.81
C GLU A 76 -8.63 -10.06 -20.04
N ASP A 77 -8.48 -8.82 -20.49
CA ASP A 77 -9.12 -7.58 -20.04
C ASP A 77 -10.48 -7.78 -19.34
N GLY A 78 -10.53 -7.66 -18.01
CA GLY A 78 -11.77 -7.92 -17.29
C GLY A 78 -11.68 -7.87 -15.77
N SER A 79 -11.45 -6.68 -15.23
CA SER A 79 -12.00 -6.17 -13.96
C SER A 79 -12.27 -7.21 -12.83
N ASN A 80 -11.37 -7.28 -11.84
CA ASN A 80 -11.65 -8.04 -10.62
C ASN A 80 -12.45 -7.15 -9.65
N VAL A 81 -13.76 -7.40 -9.54
CA VAL A 81 -14.69 -6.70 -8.65
C VAL A 81 -15.08 -7.60 -7.48
N VAL A 82 -14.95 -7.11 -6.24
CA VAL A 82 -15.55 -7.75 -5.07
C VAL A 82 -16.79 -6.96 -4.68
N ALA A 83 -17.97 -7.59 -4.79
CA ALA A 83 -19.24 -7.00 -4.39
C ALA A 83 -19.36 -6.99 -2.87
N VAL A 84 -19.51 -5.80 -2.26
CA VAL A 84 -19.75 -5.65 -0.82
C VAL A 84 -21.22 -5.29 -0.58
N ASP A 85 -21.88 -6.10 0.25
CA ASP A 85 -23.32 -6.07 0.52
C ASP A 85 -23.74 -4.88 1.41
N PHE A 86 -24.68 -4.06 0.95
CA PHE A 86 -25.17 -2.88 1.66
C PHE A 86 -26.30 -3.23 2.64
N LYS A 87 -25.96 -3.59 3.88
CA LYS A 87 -26.95 -3.59 4.98
C LYS A 87 -27.29 -2.15 5.37
N ARG A 88 -28.41 -1.67 4.83
CA ARG A 88 -29.15 -0.51 5.36
C ARG A 88 -29.47 -0.74 6.84
N LYS A 89 -29.21 0.26 7.68
CA LYS A 89 -29.90 0.38 8.97
C LYS A 89 -30.43 1.80 9.15
N LYS A 90 -31.62 1.82 9.73
CA LYS A 90 -32.72 2.78 9.68
C LYS A 90 -32.43 4.14 10.31
#